data_AF-A0A9E4N366-F1
#
_entry.id   AF-A0A9E4N366-F1
#
_cell.length_a   1.000
_cell.length_b   1.000
_cell.length_c   1.000
_cell.angle_alpha   90.00
_cell.angle_beta   90.00
_cell.angle_gamma   90.00
#
_symmetry.space_group_name_H-M   'P 1'
#
loop_
_entity.id
_entity.type
_entity.pdbx_description
1 polymer ?
#
loop_
_entity_poly.entity_id
_entity_poly.type
_entity_poly.pdbx_seq_one_letter_code
_entity_poly.pdbx_strand_id
1 'polypeptide(L)'
;MSKVKGFFDDNETFTVYNGKKYPSFHGSPFDRGAASSYYGRRYCPHWWPEGTGDGERVEREQMTKEEIQAYTAGYEYNEETGMKKDW
;
A
#
# COMPACT_ATOMS: atom_id res chain seq x y z
N MET A 1 32.38 0.95 1.10
CA MET A 1 31.20 0.08 1.31
C MET A 1 29.95 0.94 1.20
N SER A 2 29.09 0.68 0.20
CA SER A 2 27.81 1.37 0.02
C SER A 2 26.91 1.18 1.24
N LYS A 3 26.27 2.27 1.67
CA LYS A 3 25.21 2.27 2.68
C LYS A 3 24.05 1.42 2.15
N VAL A 4 23.77 0.30 2.80
CA VAL A 4 22.56 -0.50 2.57
C VAL A 4 21.41 0.30 3.20
N LYS A 5 20.67 1.06 2.38
CA LYS A 5 19.47 1.79 2.84
C LYS A 5 18.32 0.78 2.86
N GLY A 6 18.14 0.15 4.01
CA GLY A 6 17.10 -0.85 4.25
C GLY A 6 16.94 -1.05 5.76
N PHE A 7 16.73 0.04 6.49
CA PHE A 7 16.24 -0.02 7.87
C PHE A 7 14.72 -0.18 7.79
N PHE A 8 14.25 -1.43 7.79
CA PHE A 8 12.84 -1.75 8.05
C PHE A 8 12.73 -1.95 9.57
N ASP A 9 12.07 -1.02 10.26
CA ASP A 9 11.89 -1.02 11.72
C ASP A 9 10.92 -2.13 12.19
N ASP A 10 11.15 -2.63 13.41
CA ASP A 10 10.66 -3.88 14.04
C ASP A 10 9.14 -3.99 14.36
N ASN A 11 8.24 -3.49 13.53
CA ASN A 11 6.79 -3.69 13.71
C ASN A 11 6.07 -3.92 12.38
N GLU A 12 6.40 -5.02 11.70
CA GLU A 12 5.72 -5.40 10.46
C GLU A 12 4.24 -5.69 10.73
N THR A 13 3.38 -4.71 10.43
CA THR A 13 1.93 -4.91 10.42
C THR A 13 1.54 -5.59 9.12
N PHE A 14 0.65 -6.57 9.22
CA PHE A 14 0.17 -7.34 8.08
C PHE A 14 -1.32 -7.55 8.15
N THR A 15 -1.95 -7.58 6.98
CA THR A 15 -3.36 -7.95 6.81
C THR A 15 -3.45 -9.23 5.99
N VAL A 16 -4.34 -10.14 6.39
CA VAL A 16 -4.66 -11.34 5.61
C VAL A 16 -5.93 -11.08 4.82
N TYR A 17 -5.84 -11.22 3.50
CA TYR A 17 -6.95 -11.03 2.57
C TYR A 17 -6.91 -12.13 1.51
N ASN A 18 -8.05 -12.77 1.23
CA ASN A 18 -8.17 -13.92 0.31
C ASN A 18 -7.11 -15.03 0.54
N GLY A 19 -6.79 -15.31 1.81
CA GLY A 19 -5.81 -16.32 2.21
C GLY A 19 -4.34 -15.94 2.00
N LYS A 20 -4.04 -14.70 1.57
CA LYS A 20 -2.67 -14.19 1.40
C LYS A 20 -2.37 -13.07 2.41
N LYS A 21 -1.14 -13.05 2.92
CA LYS A 21 -0.64 -12.05 3.87
C LYS A 21 0.03 -10.90 3.11
N TYR A 22 -0.35 -9.66 3.42
CA TYR A 22 0.16 -8.43 2.78
C TYR A 22 0.74 -7.48 3.83
N PRO A 23 1.94 -6.89 3.60
CA PRO A 23 2.43 -5.81 4.44
C PRO A 23 1.44 -4.66 4.41
N SER A 24 1.01 -4.20 5.59
CA SER A 24 -0.03 -3.17 5.77
C SER A 24 0.42 -2.04 6.68
N PHE A 25 1.74 -1.79 6.74
CA PHE A 25 2.29 -0.62 7.43
C PHE A 25 1.90 0.67 6.72
N HIS A 26 1.97 1.79 7.43
CA HIS A 26 1.61 3.08 6.87
C HIS A 26 2.48 3.43 5.66
N GLY A 27 1.85 3.72 4.52
CA GLY A 27 2.54 3.98 3.25
C GLY A 27 2.83 2.75 2.40
N SER A 28 2.65 1.53 2.93
CA SER A 28 2.75 0.29 2.15
C SER A 28 1.80 0.30 0.94
N PRO A 29 2.04 -0.54 -0.09
CA PRO A 29 1.13 -0.64 -1.21
C PRO A 29 -0.30 -1.00 -0.79
N PHE A 30 -0.46 -1.92 0.18
CA PHE A 30 -1.78 -2.31 0.70
C PHE A 30 -2.49 -1.14 1.38
N ASP A 31 -1.81 -0.43 2.29
CA ASP A 31 -2.35 0.77 2.94
C ASP A 31 -2.75 1.82 1.90
N ARG A 32 -1.92 2.02 0.88
CA ARG A 32 -2.20 2.99 -0.19
C ARG A 32 -3.40 2.59 -1.07
N GLY A 33 -3.57 1.29 -1.34
CA GLY A 33 -4.73 0.74 -2.02
C GLY A 33 -6.02 0.99 -1.24
N ALA A 34 -6.03 0.61 0.04
CA ALA A 34 -7.17 0.79 0.95
C ALA A 34 -7.54 2.26 1.09
N ALA A 35 -6.54 3.13 1.28
CA ALA A 35 -6.75 4.58 1.33
C ALA A 35 -7.32 5.13 0.01
N SER A 36 -6.84 4.66 -1.14
CA SER A 36 -7.36 5.09 -2.45
C SER A 36 -8.85 4.75 -2.58
N SER A 37 -9.25 3.55 -2.17
CA SER A 37 -10.68 3.18 -2.10
C SER A 37 -11.45 4.04 -1.09
N TYR A 38 -10.95 4.20 0.14
CA TYR A 38 -11.60 4.97 1.21
C TYR A 38 -11.94 6.41 0.77
N TYR A 39 -11.02 7.08 0.06
CA TYR A 39 -11.23 8.43 -0.48
C TYR A 39 -11.95 8.47 -1.85
N GLY A 40 -12.49 7.34 -2.34
CA GLY A 40 -13.19 7.28 -3.63
C GLY A 40 -12.31 7.58 -4.84
N ARG A 41 -10.99 7.38 -4.73
CA ARG A 41 -10.05 7.65 -5.82
C ARG A 41 -10.11 6.52 -6.85
N ARG A 42 -9.83 6.88 -8.11
CA ARG A 42 -9.65 5.90 -9.19
C ARG A 42 -8.54 4.93 -8.83
N TYR A 43 -8.70 3.68 -9.26
CA TYR A 43 -7.64 2.68 -9.16
C TYR A 43 -6.41 3.15 -9.93
N CYS A 44 -5.33 3.42 -9.19
CA CYS A 44 -4.07 3.92 -9.73
C CYS A 44 -2.95 3.41 -8.83
N PRO A 45 -2.36 2.22 -9.12
CA PRO A 45 -1.30 1.68 -8.28
C PRO A 45 -0.09 2.60 -8.24
N HIS A 46 0.28 2.99 -7.03
CA HIS A 46 1.50 3.71 -6.67
C HIS A 46 1.64 3.62 -5.16
N TRP A 47 2.84 3.89 -4.64
CA TRP A 47 3.06 3.98 -3.21
C TRP A 47 4.26 4.86 -2.87
N TRP A 48 4.48 5.12 -1.59
CA TRP A 48 5.53 6.00 -1.10
C TRP A 48 6.35 5.24 -0.05
N PRO A 49 7.59 4.80 -0.37
CA PRO A 49 8.40 3.99 0.52
C PRO A 49 8.74 4.67 1.85
N GLU A 50 8.77 6.01 1.86
CA GLU A 50 9.05 6.82 3.05
C GLU A 50 7.76 7.28 3.78
N GLY A 51 6.58 6.82 3.33
CA GLY A 51 5.28 7.16 3.90
C GLY A 51 4.42 7.99 2.95
N THR A 52 3.09 7.91 3.07
CA THR A 52 2.17 8.52 2.09
C THR A 52 2.39 10.03 1.95
N GLY A 53 2.88 10.46 0.78
CA GLY A 53 3.16 11.86 0.46
C GLY A 53 4.55 12.35 0.90
N ASP A 54 5.42 11.44 1.36
CA ASP A 54 6.80 11.73 1.73
C ASP A 54 7.79 10.95 0.87
N GLY A 55 8.89 11.59 0.47
CA GLY A 55 9.95 11.00 -0.35
C GLY A 55 9.62 10.85 -1.85
N GLU A 56 10.19 9.83 -2.49
CA GLU A 56 9.96 9.52 -3.91
C GLU A 56 8.73 8.61 -4.07
N ARG A 57 7.78 9.04 -4.91
CA ARG A 57 6.63 8.20 -5.29
C ARG A 57 7.07 7.12 -6.27
N VAL A 58 6.79 5.87 -5.94
CA VAL A 58 6.98 4.73 -6.84
C VAL A 58 5.74 4.61 -7.73
N GLU A 59 5.88 4.91 -9.02
CA GLU A 59 4.81 4.79 -10.00
C GLU A 59 4.60 3.33 -10.42
N ARG A 60 3.42 3.03 -11.00
CA ARG A 60 3.01 1.68 -11.40
C ARG A 60 4.07 0.96 -12.23
N GLU A 61 4.73 1.67 -13.14
CA GLU A 61 5.73 1.11 -14.06
C GLU A 61 7.01 0.68 -13.34
N GLN A 62 7.25 1.20 -12.14
CA GLN A 62 8.40 0.90 -11.29
C GLN A 62 8.06 -0.12 -10.20
N MET A 63 6.77 -0.41 -9.98
CA MET A 63 6.34 -1.39 -8.99
C MET A 63 6.59 -2.82 -9.46
N THR A 64 6.96 -3.69 -8.51
CA THR A 64 6.95 -5.14 -8.72
C THR A 64 5.53 -5.67 -8.87
N LYS A 65 5.39 -6.90 -9.40
CA LYS A 65 4.08 -7.54 -9.52
C LYS A 65 3.45 -7.74 -8.13
N GLU A 66 4.26 -8.05 -7.13
CA GLU A 66 3.85 -8.28 -5.75
C GLU A 66 3.34 -6.99 -5.10
N GLU A 67 3.97 -5.85 -5.36
CA GLU A 67 3.51 -4.55 -4.88
C GLU A 67 2.19 -4.13 -5.54
N ILE A 68 2.05 -4.35 -6.85
CA ILE A 68 0.79 -4.09 -7.56
C ILE A 68 -0.33 -4.98 -6.99
N GLN A 69 -0.04 -6.25 -6.73
CA GLN A 69 -0.98 -7.16 -6.08
C GLN A 69 -1.35 -6.69 -4.67
N ALA A 70 -0.39 -6.19 -3.88
CA ALA A 70 -0.65 -5.67 -2.54
C ALA A 70 -1.53 -4.40 -2.59
N TYR A 71 -1.26 -3.46 -3.50
CA TYR A 71 -2.14 -2.31 -3.73
C TYR A 71 -3.55 -2.75 -4.12
N THR A 72 -3.66 -3.71 -5.03
CA THR A 72 -4.96 -4.21 -5.49
C THR A 72 -5.73 -4.85 -4.35
N ALA A 73 -5.08 -5.70 -3.56
CA ALA A 73 -5.66 -6.32 -2.37
C ALA A 73 -6.16 -5.29 -1.35
N GLY A 74 -5.39 -4.23 -1.10
CA GLY A 74 -5.84 -3.16 -0.20
C GLY A 74 -7.06 -2.41 -0.72
N TYR A 75 -7.09 -2.11 -2.03
CA TYR A 75 -8.21 -1.43 -2.67
C TYR A 75 -9.50 -2.26 -2.55
N GLU A 76 -9.44 -3.53 -2.97
CA GLU A 76 -10.57 -4.47 -2.90
C GLU A 76 -11.02 -4.73 -1.46
N TYR A 77 -10.06 -4.91 -0.54
CA TYR A 77 -10.36 -5.09 0.88
C TYR A 77 -11.23 -3.95 1.42
N ASN A 78 -10.91 -2.69 1.08
CA ASN A 78 -11.73 -1.55 1.50
C ASN A 78 -13.05 -1.44 0.71
N GLU A 79 -13.13 -1.87 -0.55
CA GLU A 79 -14.43 -1.99 -1.26
C GLU A 79 -15.37 -2.98 -0.56
N GLU A 80 -14.84 -4.09 -0.06
CA GLU A 80 -15.63 -5.17 0.53
C GLU A 80 -15.98 -4.95 2.01
N THR A 81 -15.03 -4.42 2.78
CA THR A 81 -15.12 -4.38 4.25
C THR A 81 -15.07 -2.98 4.83
N GLY A 82 -14.60 -2.01 4.04
CA GLY A 82 -14.34 -0.66 4.48
C GLY A 82 -15.54 0.25 4.36
N MET A 83 -15.32 1.51 4.75
CA MET A 83 -16.25 2.59 4.47
C MET A 83 -15.67 3.49 3.37
N LYS A 84 -16.52 4.35 2.82
CA LYS A 84 -16.07 5.52 2.08
C LYS A 84 -16.04 6.71 3.02
N LYS A 85 -15.08 7.61 2.83
CA LYS A 85 -15.13 8.91 3.50
C LYS A 85 -16.37 9.65 3.01
N ASP A 86 -17.27 9.97 3.94
CA ASP A 86 -18.41 10.84 3.72
C ASP A 86 -18.01 12.28 4.07
N TRP A 87 -18.36 13.23 3.20
CA TRP A 87 -17.92 14.62 3.26
C TRP A 87 -19.02 15.58 2.79
#